data_AF-A0A7W0WF60-F1
#
_entry.id   AF-A0A7W0WF60-F1
#
_cell.length_a   1.000
_cell.length_b   1.000
_cell.length_c   1.000
_cell.angle_alpha   90.00
_cell.angle_beta   90.00
_cell.angle_gamma   90.00
#
_symmetry.space_group_name_H-M   'P 1'
#
loop_
_entity.id
_entity.type
_entity.pdbx_description
1 polymer ?
#
loop_
_entity_poly.entity_id
_entity_poly.type
_entity_poly.pdbx_seq_one_letter_code
_entity_poly.pdbx_strand_id
1 'polypeptide(L)'
;MLLAALDVRGEGGYVLVPPSTNYRSKAADGATSAVAHAPERLLEMIRGKKEQGHEDGPGSPSQPVSIDVAGPPITEHGRNVALTAIAGRLHDGSRTLKELEEELERINQARCPQPLKRKEVAKIARSIHWRTPCRRARPEEIEQAVRAAEKRFWELVANELRGLGGQSVRDALRAIISGAARYGRLRPDGWIEYDESLFNTALAAGITRPTLDRARRFILERTGIRRAPRRTPKDAGAWVLPSGARDAEAQPFTTHATTRGGDLKNSGVRVVKGCALTTGRRRLADAETPCSRHFSPTNKGKGGVL
;
A
#
# COMPACT_ATOMS: atom_id res chain seq x y z
N MET A 1 29.05 34.77 -15.75
CA MET A 1 28.13 35.57 -14.92
C MET A 1 26.74 34.93 -14.99
N LEU A 2 26.52 33.82 -14.25
CA LEU A 2 25.38 32.88 -14.41
C LEU A 2 24.54 32.68 -13.12
N LEU A 3 24.66 33.60 -12.14
CA LEU A 3 24.11 33.40 -10.79
C LEU A 3 22.66 33.86 -10.58
N ALA A 4 21.99 34.39 -11.61
CA ALA A 4 20.67 35.02 -11.44
C ALA A 4 19.47 34.07 -11.43
N ALA A 5 19.66 32.75 -11.61
CA ALA A 5 18.55 31.80 -11.75
C ALA A 5 18.78 30.45 -11.04
N LEU A 6 19.43 30.44 -9.87
CA LEU A 6 19.60 29.23 -9.07
C LEU A 6 18.45 29.09 -8.08
N ASP A 7 17.52 28.17 -8.36
CA ASP A 7 16.38 27.85 -7.49
C ASP A 7 16.75 26.68 -6.55
N VAL A 8 16.82 26.95 -5.24
CA VAL A 8 17.20 25.97 -4.21
C VAL A 8 15.93 25.43 -3.55
N ARG A 9 15.43 24.28 -4.03
CA ARG A 9 14.13 23.71 -3.62
C ARG A 9 14.15 22.59 -2.57
N GLY A 10 15.24 22.34 -1.85
CA GLY A 10 15.25 21.26 -0.86
C GLY A 10 16.32 21.38 0.22
N GLU A 11 16.04 20.83 1.39
CA GLU A 11 17.00 20.70 2.48
C GLU A 11 18.00 19.57 2.17
N GLY A 12 19.25 19.95 1.89
CA GLY A 12 20.39 19.02 1.91
C GLY A 12 20.59 18.13 0.68
N GLY A 13 19.87 18.34 -0.42
CA GLY A 13 20.06 17.60 -1.67
C GLY A 13 20.26 18.51 -2.88
N TYR A 14 21.35 18.31 -3.64
CA TYR A 14 21.50 18.90 -4.97
C TYR A 14 20.67 18.08 -5.97
N VAL A 15 19.67 18.70 -6.60
CA VAL A 15 19.05 18.11 -7.79
C VAL A 15 19.82 18.63 -8.99
N LEU A 16 20.67 17.79 -9.57
CA LEU A 16 21.14 18.00 -10.94
C LEU A 16 19.95 17.73 -11.85
N VAL A 17 19.22 18.78 -12.21
CA VAL A 17 18.20 18.68 -13.26
C VAL A 17 18.97 18.28 -14.53
N PRO A 18 18.63 17.14 -15.18
CA PRO A 18 19.24 16.81 -16.45
C PRO A 18 19.09 18.02 -17.37
N PRO A 19 20.09 18.30 -18.20
CA PRO A 19 20.01 19.42 -19.11
C PRO A 19 18.68 19.42 -19.86
N SER A 20 18.07 20.61 -19.99
CA SER A 20 16.96 20.82 -20.91
C SER A 20 17.30 20.24 -22.28
N THR A 21 16.29 19.90 -23.08
CA THR A 21 16.35 19.08 -24.32
C THR A 21 17.45 19.45 -25.33
N ASN A 22 18.10 20.61 -25.17
CA ASN A 22 19.15 21.15 -26.04
C ASN A 22 20.57 21.19 -25.44
N TYR A 23 20.80 20.70 -24.22
CA TYR A 23 22.17 20.57 -23.68
C TYR A 23 22.64 19.12 -23.79
N ARG A 24 23.71 18.89 -24.55
CA ARG A 24 24.48 17.63 -24.49
C ARG A 24 25.58 17.80 -23.46
N SER A 25 25.61 16.94 -22.44
CA SER A 25 26.85 16.72 -21.71
C SER A 25 27.84 16.07 -22.67
N LYS A 26 28.92 16.79 -23.01
CA LYS A 26 30.11 16.12 -23.53
C LYS A 26 30.72 15.35 -22.36
N ALA A 27 30.18 14.16 -22.07
CA ALA A 27 30.96 13.15 -21.40
C ALA A 27 32.00 12.67 -22.41
N ALA A 28 33.05 13.48 -22.58
CA ALA A 28 34.22 13.06 -23.33
C ALA A 28 34.86 11.92 -22.53
N ASP A 29 34.79 10.72 -23.10
CA ASP A 29 35.78 9.65 -22.95
C ASP A 29 35.97 9.06 -21.55
N GLY A 30 34.90 8.86 -20.78
CA GLY A 30 34.97 8.08 -19.53
C GLY A 30 35.79 8.73 -18.42
N ALA A 31 36.21 9.98 -18.59
CA ALA A 31 36.90 10.73 -17.55
C ALA A 31 35.86 11.18 -16.51
N THR A 32 35.85 10.51 -15.34
CA THR A 32 35.26 11.05 -14.11
C THR A 32 36.03 12.32 -13.74
N SER A 33 35.65 13.44 -14.33
CA SER A 33 36.15 14.75 -13.93
C SER A 33 35.78 14.94 -12.46
N ALA A 34 36.78 15.20 -11.63
CA ALA A 34 36.55 15.47 -10.21
C ALA A 34 35.52 16.59 -10.07
N VAL A 35 34.47 16.35 -9.28
CA VAL A 35 33.46 17.36 -8.98
C VAL A 35 34.17 18.52 -8.29
N ALA A 36 34.17 19.70 -8.92
CA ALA A 36 34.80 20.88 -8.35
C ALA A 36 34.17 21.23 -6.99
N HIS A 37 34.97 21.73 -6.06
CA HIS A 37 34.48 22.19 -4.77
C HIS A 37 33.43 23.30 -4.97
N ALA A 38 32.34 23.22 -4.22
CA ALA A 38 31.31 24.25 -4.23
C ALA A 38 31.90 25.58 -3.73
N PRO A 39 31.60 26.72 -4.37
CA PRO A 39 32.07 28.03 -3.92
C PRO A 39 31.66 28.30 -2.47
N GLU A 40 32.56 28.89 -1.67
CA GLU A 40 32.34 29.13 -0.23
C GLU A 40 31.06 29.92 0.03
N ARG A 41 30.77 30.94 -0.78
CA ARG A 41 29.53 31.74 -0.70
C ARG A 41 28.26 30.88 -0.80
N LEU A 42 28.28 29.79 -1.56
CA LEU A 42 27.13 28.89 -1.71
C LEU A 42 26.98 28.00 -0.47
N LEU A 43 28.10 27.57 0.11
CA LEU A 43 28.12 26.86 1.40
C LEU A 43 27.65 27.77 2.54
N GLU A 44 28.01 29.05 2.53
CA GLU A 44 27.53 30.06 3.48
C GLU A 44 26.02 30.28 3.36
N MET A 45 25.47 30.38 2.14
CA MET A 45 24.02 30.48 1.94
C MET A 45 23.26 29.25 2.46
N ILE A 46 23.86 28.06 2.39
CA ILE A 46 23.28 26.82 2.94
C ILE A 46 23.40 26.79 4.47
N ARG A 47 24.56 27.19 5.02
CA ARG A 47 24.83 27.20 6.47
C ARG A 47 24.01 28.27 7.20
N GLY A 48 23.94 29.49 6.65
CA GLY A 48 23.17 30.59 7.23
C GLY A 48 21.66 30.32 7.28
N LYS A 49 21.15 29.45 6.40
CA LYS A 49 19.74 29.03 6.41
C LYS A 49 19.41 27.94 7.43
N LYS A 50 20.42 27.28 8.02
CA LYS A 50 20.25 26.27 9.07
C LYS A 50 20.09 26.84 10.47
N GLU A 51 20.65 28.03 10.73
CA GLU A 51 20.65 28.65 12.07
C GLU A 51 19.45 29.56 12.31
N GLN A 52 18.88 30.13 11.24
CA GLN A 52 17.52 30.64 11.30
C GLN A 52 16.59 29.43 11.17
N GLY A 53 16.20 28.86 12.31
CA GLY A 53 15.21 27.79 12.38
C GLY A 53 13.97 28.17 11.60
N HIS A 54 13.94 27.76 10.33
CA HIS A 54 12.71 27.71 9.56
C HIS A 54 11.90 26.58 10.21
N GLU A 55 11.04 26.96 11.16
CA GLU A 55 9.88 26.17 11.53
C GLU A 55 9.20 25.74 10.22
N ASP A 56 9.26 24.43 9.95
CA ASP A 56 8.43 23.69 9.00
C ASP A 56 8.23 24.35 7.63
N GLY A 57 9.29 24.34 6.81
CA GLY A 57 9.12 24.46 5.37
C GLY A 57 8.21 23.34 4.82
N PRO A 58 7.40 23.59 3.78
CA PRO A 58 6.32 22.70 3.29
C PRO A 58 6.77 21.38 2.62
N GLY A 59 7.96 20.86 2.94
CA GLY A 59 8.53 19.64 2.36
C GLY A 59 9.10 18.63 3.36
N SER A 60 9.13 18.93 4.66
CA SER A 60 9.55 17.94 5.66
C SER A 60 8.45 16.87 5.80
N PRO A 61 8.77 15.57 6.01
CA PRO A 61 7.77 14.52 6.18
C PRO A 61 6.85 14.88 7.34
N SER A 62 5.70 15.45 7.00
CA SER A 62 4.75 16.02 7.94
C SER A 62 4.39 14.93 8.94
N GLN A 63 4.71 15.18 10.21
CA GLN A 63 4.32 14.28 11.29
C GLN A 63 2.82 13.97 11.15
N PRO A 64 2.39 12.75 11.51
CA PRO A 64 0.99 12.38 11.37
C PRO A 64 0.10 13.36 12.15
N VAL A 65 -0.63 14.19 11.42
CA VAL A 65 -1.58 15.16 11.97
C VAL A 65 -2.69 14.42 12.74
N SER A 66 -2.70 14.52 14.07
CA SER A 66 -3.80 13.99 14.88
C SER A 66 -5.10 14.70 14.54
N ILE A 67 -6.16 13.93 14.34
CA ILE A 67 -7.53 14.40 14.13
C ILE A 67 -8.30 14.56 15.45
N ASP A 68 -7.71 14.13 16.57
CA ASP A 68 -8.38 14.12 17.86
C ASP A 68 -8.44 15.53 18.44
N VAL A 69 -9.54 15.81 19.14
CA VAL A 69 -9.74 17.06 19.88
C VAL A 69 -8.68 17.23 20.97
N ALA A 70 -8.26 16.12 21.60
CA ALA A 70 -7.21 16.07 22.61
C ALA A 70 -5.79 15.91 22.01
N GLY A 71 -5.61 16.15 20.71
CA GLY A 71 -4.32 16.09 20.05
C GLY A 71 -3.36 17.22 20.51
N PRO A 72 -2.09 17.18 20.06
CA PRO A 72 -1.09 18.19 20.42
C PRO A 72 -1.52 19.62 20.07
N PRO A 73 -1.09 20.64 20.85
CA PRO A 73 -1.45 22.02 20.60
C PRO A 73 -0.98 22.48 19.20
N ILE A 74 -1.78 23.34 18.56
CA ILE A 74 -1.48 23.93 17.26
C ILE A 74 -0.81 25.27 17.52
N THR A 75 0.42 25.43 17.03
CA THR A 75 1.21 26.66 17.14
C THR A 75 0.51 27.83 16.46
N GLU A 76 0.76 29.05 16.93
CA GLU A 76 0.14 30.25 16.39
C GLU A 76 0.49 30.45 14.91
N HIS A 77 1.76 30.23 14.57
CA HIS A 77 2.26 30.14 13.20
C HIS A 77 1.83 28.79 12.61
N GLY A 78 1.05 28.82 11.52
CA GLY A 78 0.62 27.60 10.84
C GLY A 78 -0.79 27.08 11.17
N ARG A 79 -1.59 27.77 12.01
CA ARG A 79 -2.99 27.40 12.33
C ARG A 79 -3.82 27.03 11.10
N ASN A 80 -3.79 27.87 10.05
CA ASN A 80 -4.52 27.64 8.81
C ASN A 80 -4.06 26.36 8.08
N VAL A 81 -2.75 26.11 8.06
CA VAL A 81 -2.17 24.90 7.42
C VAL A 81 -2.56 23.66 8.22
N ALA A 82 -2.41 23.69 9.54
CA ALA A 82 -2.77 22.59 10.43
C ALA A 82 -4.27 22.26 10.35
N LEU A 83 -5.16 23.26 10.47
CA LEU A 83 -6.61 23.05 10.37
C LEU A 83 -7.02 22.57 8.97
N THR A 84 -6.37 23.05 7.90
CA THR A 84 -6.60 22.54 6.54
C THR A 84 -6.20 21.07 6.43
N ALA A 85 -5.08 20.67 7.02
CA ALA A 85 -4.63 19.28 7.03
C ALA A 85 -5.56 18.37 7.86
N ILE A 86 -6.03 18.85 9.02
CA ILE A 86 -7.02 18.17 9.86
C ILE A 86 -8.34 18.01 9.10
N ALA A 87 -8.85 19.08 8.50
CA ALA A 87 -10.07 19.05 7.70
C ALA A 87 -9.95 18.05 6.54
N GLY A 88 -8.80 18.00 5.86
CA GLY A 88 -8.53 17.01 4.81
C GLY A 88 -8.56 15.56 5.30
N ARG A 89 -8.16 15.29 6.55
CA ARG A 89 -8.25 13.96 7.16
C ARG A 89 -9.64 13.60 7.67
N LEU A 90 -10.38 14.59 8.18
CA LEU A 90 -11.79 14.44 8.58
C LEU A 90 -12.73 14.28 7.37
N HIS A 91 -12.33 14.82 6.21
CA HIS A 91 -13.09 14.71 4.97
C HIS A 91 -12.93 13.33 4.35
N ASP A 92 -13.77 12.41 4.79
CA ASP A 92 -13.89 11.06 4.26
C ASP A 92 -15.03 10.90 3.25
N GLY A 93 -15.79 11.98 3.00
CA GLY A 93 -16.95 11.96 2.10
C GLY A 93 -18.23 11.40 2.72
N SER A 94 -18.22 11.00 3.99
CA SER A 94 -19.44 10.64 4.72
C SER A 94 -20.05 11.83 5.45
N ARG A 95 -19.21 12.78 5.90
CA ARG A 95 -19.63 13.97 6.64
C ARG A 95 -20.22 15.04 5.73
N THR A 96 -21.30 15.66 6.20
CA THR A 96 -21.84 16.90 5.65
C THR A 96 -20.90 18.08 5.91
N LEU A 97 -21.05 19.17 5.15
CA LEU A 97 -20.30 20.41 5.38
C LEU A 97 -20.47 20.92 6.82
N LYS A 98 -21.69 20.86 7.36
CA LYS A 98 -22.00 21.35 8.71
C LYS A 98 -21.30 20.54 9.79
N GLU A 99 -21.30 19.21 9.67
CA GLU A 99 -20.58 18.33 10.61
C GLU A 99 -19.07 18.57 10.56
N LEU A 100 -18.51 18.77 9.36
CA LEU A 100 -17.10 19.10 9.18
C LEU A 100 -16.76 20.46 9.81
N GLU A 101 -17.62 21.47 9.64
CA GLU A 101 -17.47 22.79 10.27
C GLU A 101 -17.50 22.71 11.80
N GLU A 102 -18.48 22.01 12.38
CA GLU A 102 -18.64 21.87 13.82
C GLU A 102 -17.47 21.11 14.47
N GLU A 103 -17.01 20.04 13.84
CA GLU A 103 -15.85 19.27 14.31
C GLU A 103 -14.57 20.12 14.26
N LEU A 104 -14.34 20.82 13.15
CA LEU A 104 -13.16 21.66 12.98
C LEU A 104 -13.18 22.85 13.95
N GLU A 105 -14.35 23.41 14.24
CA GLU A 105 -14.53 24.46 15.26
C GLU A 105 -14.18 23.95 16.66
N ARG A 106 -14.61 22.74 17.03
CA ARG A 106 -14.26 22.11 18.31
C ARG A 106 -12.76 21.90 18.46
N ILE A 107 -12.09 21.41 17.41
CA ILE A 107 -10.64 21.22 17.37
C ILE A 107 -9.91 22.57 17.47
N ASN A 108 -10.36 23.58 16.74
CA ASN A 108 -9.78 24.93 16.78
C ASN A 108 -9.89 25.54 18.19
N GLN A 109 -11.02 25.37 18.87
CA GLN A 109 -11.19 25.85 20.25
C GLN A 109 -10.32 25.09 21.26
N ALA A 110 -10.17 23.78 21.08
CA ALA A 110 -9.44 22.94 22.02
C ALA A 110 -7.91 23.04 21.88
N ARG A 111 -7.40 23.18 20.65
CA ARG A 111 -5.97 23.01 20.35
C ARG A 111 -5.23 24.29 19.98
N CYS A 112 -5.93 25.35 19.56
CA CYS A 112 -5.30 26.64 19.25
C CYS A 112 -5.28 27.53 20.50
N PRO A 113 -4.10 27.99 20.98
CA PRO A 113 -4.01 28.95 22.08
C PRO A 113 -4.79 30.25 21.81
N GLN A 114 -4.84 30.66 20.53
CA GLN A 114 -5.70 31.72 20.04
C GLN A 114 -6.60 31.15 18.92
N PRO A 115 -7.85 30.79 19.22
CA PRO A 115 -8.76 30.21 18.24
C PRO A 115 -9.04 31.16 17.06
N LEU A 116 -9.07 30.63 15.85
CA LEU A 116 -9.51 31.38 14.67
C LEU A 116 -11.01 31.73 14.77
N LYS A 117 -11.40 32.83 14.11
CA LYS A 117 -12.82 33.23 14.03
C LYS A 117 -13.63 32.15 13.31
N ARG A 118 -14.85 31.89 13.77
CA ARG A 118 -15.77 30.90 13.18
C ARG A 118 -15.93 31.01 11.65
N LYS A 119 -15.98 32.24 11.13
CA LYS A 119 -16.07 32.51 9.68
C LYS A 119 -14.86 31.98 8.89
N GLU A 120 -13.67 32.02 9.48
CA GLU A 120 -12.43 31.54 8.86
C GLU A 120 -12.38 30.01 8.86
N VAL A 121 -12.76 29.38 9.99
CA VAL A 121 -12.90 27.92 10.09
C VAL A 121 -13.91 27.38 9.06
N ALA A 122 -15.07 28.03 8.92
CA ALA A 122 -16.07 27.67 7.92
C ALA A 122 -15.54 27.78 6.48
N LYS A 123 -14.70 28.78 6.19
CA LYS A 123 -14.06 28.92 4.87
C LYS A 123 -13.11 27.75 4.58
N ILE A 124 -12.35 27.28 5.57
CA ILE A 124 -11.47 26.11 5.45
C ILE A 124 -12.30 24.85 5.19
N ALA A 125 -13.31 24.59 6.02
CA ALA A 125 -14.18 23.43 5.88
C ALA A 125 -14.84 23.38 4.49
N ARG A 126 -15.40 24.51 4.03
CA ARG A 126 -15.98 24.63 2.68
C ARG A 126 -14.96 24.34 1.59
N SER A 127 -13.75 24.88 1.70
CA SER A 127 -12.64 24.68 0.74
C SER A 127 -12.18 23.23 0.62
N ILE A 128 -12.32 22.44 1.69
CA ILE A 128 -11.99 21.02 1.66
C ILE A 128 -13.19 20.17 1.21
N HIS A 129 -14.40 20.49 1.65
CA HIS A 129 -15.59 19.70 1.36
C HIS A 129 -15.89 19.58 -0.14
N TRP A 130 -15.63 20.62 -0.94
CA TRP A 130 -15.84 20.56 -2.40
C TRP A 130 -14.82 19.67 -3.12
N ARG A 131 -13.68 19.36 -2.50
CA ARG A 131 -12.65 18.49 -3.09
C ARG A 131 -13.05 17.03 -2.93
N THR A 132 -12.56 16.18 -3.83
CA THR A 132 -12.70 14.72 -3.67
C THR A 132 -12.00 14.29 -2.37
N PRO A 133 -12.68 13.52 -1.49
CA PRO A 133 -12.08 13.01 -0.26
C PRO A 133 -10.76 12.28 -0.52
N CYS A 134 -9.72 12.62 0.23
CA CYS A 134 -8.42 11.95 0.10
C CYS A 134 -8.48 10.49 0.59
N ARG A 135 -9.40 10.21 1.53
CA ARG A 135 -9.65 8.87 2.06
C ARG A 135 -11.14 8.65 2.14
N ARG A 136 -11.73 7.97 1.14
CA ARG A 136 -13.16 7.66 1.19
C ARG A 136 -13.49 6.83 2.43
N ALA A 137 -14.54 7.23 3.15
CA ALA A 137 -15.14 6.45 4.21
C ALA A 137 -15.48 5.08 3.62
N ARG A 138 -15.10 4.03 4.33
CA ARG A 138 -15.46 2.69 3.91
C ARG A 138 -16.96 2.51 4.21
N PRO A 139 -17.78 2.06 3.25
CA PRO A 139 -19.14 1.65 3.56
C PRO A 139 -19.11 0.60 4.67
N GLU A 140 -20.02 0.71 5.64
CA GLU A 140 -20.08 -0.18 6.81
C GLU A 140 -20.15 -1.65 6.38
N GLU A 141 -20.85 -1.95 5.29
CA GLU A 141 -20.94 -3.30 4.70
C GLU A 141 -19.56 -3.87 4.33
N ILE A 142 -18.68 -3.06 3.75
CA ILE A 142 -17.30 -3.50 3.43
C ILE A 142 -16.49 -3.64 4.71
N GLU A 143 -16.69 -2.78 5.72
CA GLU A 143 -16.03 -2.97 7.02
C GLU A 143 -16.44 -4.28 7.69
N GLN A 144 -17.73 -4.59 7.75
CA GLN A 144 -18.26 -5.83 8.32
C GLN A 144 -17.71 -7.06 7.59
N ALA A 145 -17.71 -7.02 6.26
CA ALA A 145 -17.17 -8.08 5.44
C ALA A 145 -15.64 -8.26 5.62
N VAL A 146 -14.88 -7.18 5.73
CA VAL A 146 -13.44 -7.25 6.07
C VAL A 146 -13.24 -7.82 7.48
N ARG A 147 -14.02 -7.37 8.47
CA ARG A 147 -13.99 -7.91 9.85
C ARG A 147 -14.31 -9.41 9.86
N ALA A 148 -15.28 -9.86 9.09
CA ALA A 148 -15.62 -11.28 8.95
C ALA A 148 -14.48 -12.08 8.28
N ALA A 149 -13.85 -11.54 7.23
CA ALA A 149 -12.69 -12.15 6.59
C ALA A 149 -11.48 -12.24 7.54
N GLU A 150 -11.23 -11.20 8.35
CA GLU A 150 -10.20 -11.20 9.39
C GLU A 150 -10.47 -12.25 10.46
N LYS A 151 -11.71 -12.37 10.93
CA LYS A 151 -12.09 -13.42 11.89
C LYS A 151 -11.79 -14.82 11.34
N ARG A 152 -12.23 -15.11 10.12
CA ARG A 152 -11.96 -16.39 9.44
C ARG A 152 -10.46 -16.62 9.22
N PHE A 153 -9.70 -15.57 8.92
CA PHE A 153 -8.24 -15.62 8.84
C PHE A 153 -7.63 -16.10 10.17
N TRP A 154 -8.03 -15.52 11.30
CA TRP A 154 -7.50 -15.92 12.60
C TRP A 154 -7.87 -17.36 12.99
N GLU A 155 -9.07 -17.81 12.64
CA GLU A 155 -9.49 -19.21 12.82
C GLU A 155 -8.61 -20.18 12.01
N LEU A 156 -8.32 -19.87 10.74
CA LEU A 156 -7.41 -20.66 9.90
C LEU A 156 -5.98 -20.64 10.43
N VAL A 157 -5.51 -19.49 10.91
CA VAL A 157 -4.17 -19.38 11.51
C VAL A 157 -4.03 -20.21 12.77
N ALA A 158 -5.06 -20.22 13.62
CA ALA A 158 -5.06 -20.98 14.86
C ALA A 158 -5.10 -22.50 14.64
N ASN A 159 -5.84 -22.95 13.62
CA ASN A 159 -6.17 -24.37 13.43
C ASN A 159 -5.32 -25.06 12.36
N GLU A 160 -5.11 -24.42 11.21
CA GLU A 160 -4.62 -25.11 10.00
C GLU A 160 -3.23 -24.64 9.55
N LEU A 161 -2.88 -23.37 9.80
CA LEU A 161 -1.62 -22.77 9.32
C LEU A 161 -0.49 -22.82 10.36
N ARG A 162 -0.47 -23.84 11.22
CA ARG A 162 0.63 -24.07 12.17
C ARG A 162 1.88 -24.57 11.43
N GLY A 163 3.04 -23.98 11.74
CA GLY A 163 4.35 -24.39 11.20
C GLY A 163 4.89 -23.55 10.03
N LEU A 164 6.11 -23.89 9.60
CA LEU A 164 6.93 -23.13 8.63
C LEU A 164 6.27 -22.99 7.24
N GLY A 165 5.50 -23.99 6.78
CA GLY A 165 4.81 -23.93 5.49
C GLY A 165 3.62 -22.96 5.46
N GLY A 166 3.05 -22.63 6.63
CA GLY A 166 1.88 -21.76 6.75
C GLY A 166 2.20 -20.26 6.74
N GLN A 167 3.48 -19.88 6.86
CA GLN A 167 3.87 -18.47 6.98
C GLN A 167 3.55 -17.69 5.69
N SER A 168 3.97 -18.18 4.52
CA SER A 168 3.71 -17.47 3.26
C SER A 168 2.23 -17.36 2.92
N VAL A 169 1.42 -18.38 3.27
CA VAL A 169 -0.03 -18.33 3.08
C VAL A 169 -0.65 -17.27 3.98
N ARG A 170 -0.22 -17.21 5.24
CA ARG A 170 -0.67 -16.21 6.22
C ARG A 170 -0.33 -14.79 5.78
N ASP A 171 0.89 -14.55 5.33
CA ASP A 171 1.35 -13.23 4.90
C ASP A 171 0.61 -12.79 3.62
N ALA A 172 0.42 -13.70 2.67
CA ALA A 172 -0.39 -13.46 1.48
C ALA A 172 -1.86 -13.12 1.84
N LEU A 173 -2.48 -13.90 2.72
CA LEU A 173 -3.87 -13.70 3.13
C LEU A 173 -4.04 -12.37 3.88
N ARG A 174 -3.10 -12.04 4.78
CA ARG A 174 -3.07 -10.75 5.48
C ARG A 174 -2.95 -9.58 4.50
N ALA A 175 -2.07 -9.69 3.50
CA ALA A 175 -1.92 -8.67 2.47
C ALA A 175 -3.20 -8.50 1.65
N ILE A 176 -3.87 -9.59 1.28
CA ILE A 176 -5.12 -9.55 0.52
C ILE A 176 -6.25 -8.89 1.32
N ILE A 177 -6.44 -9.28 2.58
CA ILE A 177 -7.45 -8.69 3.47
C ILE A 177 -7.17 -7.20 3.70
N SER A 178 -5.89 -6.84 3.89
CA SER A 178 -5.47 -5.45 4.02
C SER A 178 -5.73 -4.64 2.74
N GLY A 179 -5.54 -5.26 1.57
CA GLY A 179 -5.86 -4.66 0.27
C GLY A 179 -7.36 -4.42 0.10
N ALA A 180 -8.18 -5.41 0.43
CA ALA A 180 -9.64 -5.29 0.44
C ALA A 180 -10.12 -4.21 1.41
N ALA A 181 -9.48 -4.11 2.58
CA ALA A 181 -9.75 -3.04 3.52
C ALA A 181 -9.43 -1.65 2.92
N ARG A 182 -8.31 -1.50 2.21
CA ARG A 182 -7.91 -0.19 1.68
C ARG A 182 -8.68 0.22 0.42
N TYR A 183 -8.94 -0.73 -0.47
CA TYR A 183 -9.37 -0.46 -1.84
C TYR A 183 -10.65 -1.20 -2.25
N GLY A 184 -11.26 -1.94 -1.33
CA GLY A 184 -12.46 -2.72 -1.54
C GLY A 184 -13.64 -1.90 -2.04
N ARG A 185 -14.37 -2.47 -2.98
CA ARG A 185 -15.66 -1.99 -3.47
C ARG A 185 -16.66 -3.13 -3.37
N LEU A 186 -17.90 -2.81 -2.99
CA LEU A 186 -18.96 -3.79 -2.96
C LEU A 186 -19.47 -4.03 -4.38
N ARG A 187 -19.59 -5.31 -4.76
CA ARG A 187 -20.25 -5.74 -5.98
C ARG A 187 -21.75 -5.95 -5.74
N PRO A 188 -22.61 -5.93 -6.78
CA PRO A 188 -24.04 -6.19 -6.64
C PRO A 188 -24.39 -7.57 -6.07
N ASP A 189 -23.49 -8.56 -6.20
CA ASP A 189 -23.62 -9.89 -5.60
C ASP A 189 -23.35 -9.90 -4.08
N GLY A 190 -22.92 -8.77 -3.52
CA GLY A 190 -22.53 -8.60 -2.14
C GLY A 190 -21.05 -8.90 -1.87
N TRP A 191 -20.25 -9.28 -2.86
CA TRP A 191 -18.82 -9.60 -2.64
C TRP A 191 -17.97 -8.32 -2.61
N ILE A 192 -16.82 -8.36 -1.94
CA ILE A 192 -15.85 -7.26 -2.03
C ILE A 192 -14.90 -7.55 -3.18
N GLU A 193 -14.74 -6.59 -4.09
CA GLU A 193 -13.73 -6.62 -5.16
C GLU A 193 -12.73 -5.47 -4.99
N TYR A 194 -11.45 -5.73 -5.24
CA TYR A 194 -10.45 -4.68 -5.36
C TYR A 194 -9.37 -5.03 -6.38
N ASP A 195 -8.90 -4.01 -7.10
CA ASP A 195 -7.90 -4.16 -8.16
C ASP A 195 -6.48 -4.11 -7.58
N GLU A 196 -5.74 -5.21 -7.66
CA GLU A 196 -4.33 -5.25 -7.28
C GLU A 196 -3.54 -6.27 -8.11
N SER A 197 -2.34 -5.89 -8.54
CA SER A 197 -1.46 -6.80 -9.28
C SER A 197 -0.90 -7.87 -8.33
N LEU A 198 -0.68 -9.10 -8.82
CA LEU A 198 0.00 -10.15 -8.02
C LEU A 198 1.37 -9.69 -7.55
N PHE A 199 2.05 -8.83 -8.32
CA PHE A 199 3.33 -8.30 -7.92
C PHE A 199 3.20 -7.41 -6.69
N ASN A 200 2.24 -6.49 -6.67
CA ASN A 200 2.00 -5.60 -5.52
C ASN A 200 1.53 -6.39 -4.30
N THR A 201 0.61 -7.36 -4.49
CA THR A 201 0.19 -8.24 -3.38
C THR A 201 1.37 -9.05 -2.83
N ALA A 202 2.24 -9.57 -3.69
CA ALA A 202 3.43 -10.34 -3.26
C ALA A 202 4.43 -9.44 -2.52
N LEU A 203 4.65 -8.22 -3.00
CA LEU A 203 5.49 -7.22 -2.35
C LEU A 203 4.93 -6.83 -0.97
N ALA A 204 3.63 -6.58 -0.87
CA ALA A 204 2.96 -6.26 0.39
C ALA A 204 3.02 -7.42 1.40
N ALA A 205 3.02 -8.66 0.92
CA ALA A 205 3.18 -9.86 1.72
C ALA A 205 4.66 -10.20 2.03
N GLY A 206 5.64 -9.51 1.44
CA GLY A 206 7.05 -9.83 1.61
C GLY A 206 7.46 -11.20 1.03
N ILE A 207 6.75 -11.69 0.00
CA ILE A 207 7.01 -12.98 -0.64
C ILE A 207 7.26 -12.84 -2.14
N THR A 208 7.81 -13.88 -2.77
CA THR A 208 7.97 -13.90 -4.22
C THR A 208 6.65 -14.21 -4.93
N ARG A 209 6.48 -13.72 -6.16
CA ARG A 209 5.28 -13.99 -6.97
C ARG A 209 4.98 -15.49 -7.16
N PRO A 210 5.95 -16.38 -7.46
CA PRO A 210 5.69 -17.82 -7.54
C PRO A 210 5.17 -18.42 -6.22
N THR A 211 5.61 -17.87 -5.09
CA THR A 211 5.13 -18.28 -3.76
C THR A 211 3.70 -17.83 -3.54
N LEU A 212 3.35 -16.60 -3.93
CA LEU A 212 1.97 -16.12 -3.92
C LEU A 212 1.06 -16.97 -4.82
N ASP A 213 1.52 -17.35 -6.03
CA ASP A 213 0.73 -18.19 -6.94
C ASP A 213 0.45 -19.58 -6.37
N ARG A 214 1.38 -20.16 -5.60
CA ARG A 214 1.15 -21.41 -4.85
C ARG A 214 0.18 -21.20 -3.68
N ALA A 215 0.40 -20.14 -2.89
CA ALA A 215 -0.47 -19.79 -1.76
C ALA A 215 -1.91 -19.52 -2.21
N ARG A 216 -2.12 -18.92 -3.39
CA ARG A 216 -3.45 -18.58 -3.91
C ARG A 216 -4.37 -19.78 -4.02
N ARG A 217 -3.87 -20.95 -4.44
CA ARG A 217 -4.71 -22.18 -4.55
C ARG A 217 -5.24 -22.59 -3.18
N PHE A 218 -4.35 -22.60 -2.18
CA PHE A 218 -4.70 -22.90 -0.80
C PHE A 218 -5.71 -21.88 -0.24
N ILE A 219 -5.46 -20.58 -0.48
CA ILE A 219 -6.36 -19.50 -0.05
C ILE A 219 -7.75 -19.69 -0.66
N LEU A 220 -7.84 -19.98 -1.96
CA LEU A 220 -9.10 -20.22 -2.66
C LEU A 220 -9.88 -21.38 -2.03
N GLU A 221 -9.24 -22.52 -1.83
CA GLU A 221 -9.88 -23.73 -1.29
C GLU A 221 -10.41 -23.53 0.14
N ARG A 222 -9.70 -22.76 0.97
CA ARG A 222 -10.03 -22.61 2.40
C ARG A 222 -10.89 -21.40 2.74
N THR A 223 -10.75 -20.30 2.00
CA THR A 223 -11.46 -19.04 2.28
C THR A 223 -12.50 -18.67 1.24
N GLY A 224 -12.44 -19.25 0.04
CA GLY A 224 -13.21 -18.80 -1.12
C GLY A 224 -12.68 -17.51 -1.76
N ILE A 225 -11.64 -16.89 -1.18
CA ILE A 225 -11.01 -15.70 -1.74
C ILE A 225 -10.32 -16.07 -3.05
N ARG A 226 -10.69 -15.37 -4.11
CA ARG A 226 -10.25 -15.70 -5.46
C ARG A 226 -9.80 -14.48 -6.21
N ARG A 227 -9.12 -14.73 -7.31
CA ARG A 227 -8.82 -13.69 -8.28
C ARG A 227 -9.86 -13.72 -9.39
N ALA A 228 -10.48 -12.59 -9.67
CA ALA A 228 -11.31 -12.42 -10.85
C ALA A 228 -10.42 -12.50 -12.11
N PRO A 229 -10.94 -13.05 -13.22
CA PRO A 229 -10.28 -12.93 -14.50
C PRO A 229 -10.10 -11.45 -14.87
N ARG A 230 -9.03 -11.14 -15.59
CA ARG A 230 -8.81 -9.77 -16.10
C ARG A 230 -9.96 -9.39 -17.03
N ARG A 231 -10.57 -8.23 -16.81
CA ARG A 231 -11.62 -7.70 -17.69
C ARG A 231 -11.00 -7.20 -19.00
N THR A 232 -9.87 -6.51 -18.92
CA THR A 232 -9.06 -6.10 -20.07
C THR A 232 -7.58 -6.44 -19.88
N PRO A 233 -6.76 -6.48 -20.96
CA PRO A 233 -5.31 -6.68 -20.85
C PRO A 233 -4.59 -5.64 -20.00
N LYS A 234 -5.15 -4.43 -19.87
CA LYS A 234 -4.59 -3.31 -19.11
C LYS A 234 -4.95 -3.36 -17.62
N ASP A 235 -5.97 -4.15 -17.24
CA ASP A 235 -6.41 -4.21 -15.86
C ASP A 235 -5.50 -5.10 -15.01
N ALA A 236 -5.16 -4.61 -13.83
CA ALA A 236 -4.68 -5.49 -12.77
C ALA A 236 -5.82 -6.46 -12.42
N GLY A 237 -5.59 -7.77 -12.51
CA GLY A 237 -6.64 -8.74 -12.16
C GLY A 237 -7.08 -8.53 -10.70
N ALA A 238 -8.39 -8.48 -10.46
CA ALA A 238 -8.95 -8.12 -9.17
C ALA A 238 -8.99 -9.29 -8.17
N TRP A 239 -8.90 -9.01 -6.88
CA TRP A 239 -9.22 -9.95 -5.82
C TRP A 239 -10.70 -9.83 -5.45
N VAL A 240 -11.35 -10.95 -5.18
CA VAL A 240 -12.75 -11.02 -4.78
C VAL A 240 -12.84 -11.80 -3.47
N LEU A 241 -13.42 -11.16 -2.46
CA LEU A 241 -13.59 -11.70 -1.12
C LEU A 241 -15.08 -11.92 -0.82
N PRO A 242 -15.44 -13.07 -0.21
CA PRO A 242 -16.77 -13.30 0.31
C PRO A 242 -17.09 -12.29 1.43
N SER A 243 -18.33 -11.78 1.48
CA SER A 243 -18.73 -10.77 2.46
C SER A 243 -19.32 -11.33 3.75
N GLY A 244 -19.38 -12.65 3.92
CA GLY A 244 -19.92 -13.30 5.10
C GLY A 244 -21.45 -13.26 5.20
N ALA A 245 -22.10 -12.22 4.67
CA ALA A 245 -23.55 -12.04 4.71
C ALA A 245 -24.31 -13.07 3.85
N ARG A 246 -23.66 -13.71 2.88
CA ARG A 246 -24.28 -14.70 1.96
C ARG A 246 -23.59 -16.06 1.95
N ASP A 247 -22.51 -16.23 2.70
CA ASP A 247 -21.61 -17.39 2.55
C ASP A 247 -21.97 -18.61 3.42
N ALA A 248 -23.13 -18.60 4.09
CA ALA A 248 -23.64 -19.81 4.73
C ALA A 248 -24.10 -20.88 3.71
N GLU A 249 -24.27 -20.51 2.43
CA GLU A 249 -24.90 -21.36 1.42
C GLU A 249 -24.12 -21.43 0.10
N ALA A 250 -22.78 -21.27 0.15
CA ALA A 250 -21.93 -21.23 -1.04
C ALA A 250 -22.01 -22.54 -1.85
N GLN A 251 -22.82 -22.54 -2.91
CA GLN A 251 -22.71 -23.51 -3.99
C GLN A 251 -21.33 -23.37 -4.65
N PRO A 252 -20.63 -24.48 -4.95
CA PRO A 252 -19.38 -24.41 -5.69
C PRO A 252 -19.66 -23.78 -7.06
N PHE A 253 -19.09 -22.60 -7.30
CA PHE A 253 -19.18 -21.93 -8.59
C PHE A 253 -18.49 -22.83 -9.62
N THR A 254 -19.28 -23.55 -10.43
CA THR A 254 -18.75 -24.26 -11.58
C THR A 254 -18.21 -23.20 -12.54
N THR A 255 -16.89 -23.07 -12.61
CA THR A 255 -16.24 -22.33 -13.69
C THR A 255 -16.65 -22.99 -15.00
N HIS A 256 -17.70 -22.47 -15.64
CA HIS A 256 -17.99 -22.77 -17.03
C HIS A 256 -16.80 -22.24 -17.82
N ALA A 257 -15.87 -23.12 -18.16
CA ALA A 257 -14.85 -22.85 -19.16
C ALA A 257 -15.60 -22.52 -20.44
N THR A 258 -15.71 -21.23 -20.76
CA THR A 258 -16.25 -20.79 -22.04
C THR A 258 -15.19 -21.08 -23.09
N THR A 259 -15.12 -22.33 -23.55
CA THR A 259 -14.34 -22.72 -24.72
C THR A 259 -15.04 -22.11 -25.93
N ARG A 260 -14.59 -20.91 -26.29
CA ARG A 260 -15.06 -20.21 -27.49
C ARG A 260 -14.39 -20.88 -28.70
N GLY A 261 -15.17 -21.68 -29.41
CA GLY A 261 -14.96 -22.02 -30.82
C GLY A 261 -14.33 -23.38 -31.12
N GLY A 262 -15.00 -24.15 -31.98
CA GLY A 262 -14.38 -25.24 -32.72
C GLY A 262 -15.28 -26.45 -32.92
N ASP A 263 -16.10 -26.41 -33.97
CA ASP A 263 -16.63 -27.60 -34.64
C ASP A 263 -15.52 -28.64 -34.84
N LEU A 264 -15.63 -29.79 -34.19
CA LEU A 264 -14.93 -31.01 -34.58
C LEU A 264 -15.89 -32.19 -34.45
N LYS A 265 -16.44 -32.55 -35.62
CA LYS A 265 -17.10 -33.82 -35.88
C LYS A 265 -16.14 -34.98 -35.57
N ASN A 266 -16.71 -36.05 -35.00
CA ASN A 266 -16.22 -37.43 -35.05
C ASN A 266 -14.75 -37.71 -34.68
N SER A 267 -14.54 -38.31 -33.51
CA SER A 267 -13.71 -39.52 -33.43
C SER A 267 -14.01 -40.32 -32.17
N GLY A 268 -14.08 -41.64 -32.36
CA GLY A 268 -14.64 -42.61 -31.43
C GLY A 268 -13.94 -42.70 -30.08
N VAL A 269 -14.77 -42.86 -29.06
CA VAL A 269 -14.38 -43.19 -27.69
C VAL A 269 -13.76 -44.59 -27.68
N ARG A 270 -12.45 -44.67 -27.41
CA ARG A 270 -11.79 -45.88 -26.89
C ARG A 270 -11.69 -45.76 -25.37
N VAL A 271 -12.36 -46.66 -24.67
CA VAL A 271 -12.18 -46.91 -23.24
C VAL A 271 -10.74 -47.37 -23.01
N VAL A 272 -9.97 -46.66 -22.19
CA VAL A 272 -8.67 -47.12 -21.70
C VAL A 272 -8.75 -47.31 -20.19
N LYS A 273 -8.41 -48.55 -19.80
CA LYS A 273 -8.31 -49.10 -18.45
C LYS A 273 -7.43 -48.23 -17.53
N GLY A 274 -7.81 -48.24 -16.25
CA GLY A 274 -7.04 -47.65 -15.16
C GLY A 274 -5.61 -48.19 -15.05
N CYS A 275 -4.72 -47.34 -14.59
CA CYS A 275 -3.36 -47.71 -14.24
C CYS A 275 -3.06 -47.23 -12.81
N ALA A 276 -2.64 -48.19 -12.01
CA ALA A 276 -2.31 -48.06 -10.60
C ALA A 276 -1.08 -47.16 -10.38
N LEU A 277 -1.14 -46.31 -9.36
CA LEU A 277 0.01 -45.59 -8.85
C LEU A 277 0.90 -46.57 -8.07
N THR A 278 1.97 -47.03 -8.71
CA THR A 278 3.10 -47.69 -8.05
C THR A 278 4.14 -46.65 -7.65
N THR A 279 4.52 -46.72 -6.38
CA THR A 279 5.55 -45.94 -5.72
C THR A 279 6.94 -46.33 -6.25
N GLY A 280 7.57 -45.43 -6.99
CA GLY A 280 8.94 -45.59 -7.47
C GLY A 280 9.87 -44.50 -6.95
N ARG A 281 10.50 -44.74 -5.78
CA ARG A 281 11.68 -43.99 -5.33
C ARG A 281 12.81 -44.20 -6.35
N ARG A 282 13.30 -43.14 -6.99
CA ARG A 282 14.65 -43.12 -7.58
C ARG A 282 15.55 -42.23 -6.74
N ARG A 283 16.54 -42.87 -6.12
CA ARG A 283 17.76 -42.23 -5.62
C ARG A 283 18.51 -41.65 -6.82
N LEU A 284 18.89 -40.39 -6.74
CA LEU A 284 19.95 -39.81 -7.55
C LEU A 284 21.04 -39.38 -6.59
N ALA A 285 22.16 -40.07 -6.72
CA ALA A 285 23.40 -39.84 -6.01
C ALA A 285 24.16 -38.67 -6.66
N ASP A 286 24.91 -37.98 -5.81
CA ASP A 286 26.20 -37.34 -6.05
C ASP A 286 26.28 -36.28 -7.16
N ALA A 287 26.05 -35.02 -6.73
CA ALA A 287 26.73 -33.87 -7.31
C ALA A 287 27.16 -32.95 -6.17
N GLU A 288 28.40 -33.13 -5.72
CA GLU A 288 29.08 -32.22 -4.81
C GLU A 288 29.14 -30.83 -5.44
N THR A 289 28.61 -29.82 -4.76
CA THR A 289 28.85 -28.41 -5.06
C THR A 289 29.44 -27.76 -3.81
N PRO A 290 30.60 -27.09 -3.91
CA PRO A 290 31.37 -26.65 -2.76
C PRO A 290 30.67 -25.52 -1.99
N CYS A 291 30.70 -25.68 -0.67
CA CYS A 291 30.27 -24.71 0.32
C CYS A 291 31.03 -23.38 0.17
N SER A 292 30.33 -22.29 -0.11
CA SER A 292 30.77 -20.96 0.31
C SER A 292 29.80 -20.43 1.37
N ARG A 293 30.26 -20.54 2.63
CA ARG A 293 29.76 -19.78 3.77
C ARG A 293 30.02 -18.30 3.50
N HIS A 294 29.03 -17.45 3.70
CA HIS A 294 29.11 -16.24 4.52
C HIS A 294 27.83 -15.42 4.34
N PHE A 295 27.02 -15.31 5.38
CA PHE A 295 26.67 -14.05 6.03
C PHE A 295 25.68 -14.32 7.18
N SER A 296 26.17 -14.15 8.39
CA SER A 296 25.38 -13.64 9.51
C SER A 296 26.27 -12.64 10.22
N PRO A 297 25.71 -11.50 10.63
CA PRO A 297 25.60 -11.33 12.07
C PRO A 297 24.19 -10.94 12.49
N THR A 298 23.63 -11.78 13.34
CA THR A 298 22.66 -11.44 14.37
C THR A 298 23.20 -10.31 15.24
N ASN A 299 22.43 -9.23 15.41
CA ASN A 299 22.65 -8.30 16.51
C ASN A 299 21.40 -8.28 17.39
N LYS A 300 21.35 -9.21 18.37
CA LYS A 300 20.39 -9.16 19.47
C LYS A 300 21.02 -8.32 20.58
N GLY A 301 20.54 -7.09 20.73
CA GLY A 301 20.90 -6.21 21.82
C GLY A 301 20.44 -6.77 23.17
N LYS A 302 21.43 -7.03 24.02
CA LYS A 302 21.50 -6.87 25.48
C LYS A 302 20.18 -6.72 26.23
N GLY A 303 19.79 -7.78 26.95
CA GLY A 303 19.03 -7.64 28.19
C GLY A 303 19.99 -7.20 29.31
N GLY A 304 19.73 -6.03 29.88
CA GLY A 304 20.22 -5.67 31.20
C GLY A 304 19.27 -6.24 32.25
N VAL A 305 19.83 -6.87 33.27
CA VAL A 305 19.15 -7.17 34.53
C VAL A 305 19.90 -6.40 35.62
N LEU A 306 19.09 -5.77 36.48
CA LEU A 306 19.47 -5.07 37.71
C LEU A 306 20.25 -5.97 38.68
#